data_AF-A0A536DJM3-F1
#
_entry.id   AF-A0A536DJM3-F1
#
_cell.length_a   1.000
_cell.length_b   1.000
_cell.length_c   1.000
_cell.angle_alpha   90.00
_cell.angle_beta   90.00
_cell.angle_gamma   90.00
#
_symmetry.space_group_name_H-M   'P 1'
#
loop_
_entity.id
_entity.type
_entity.pdbx_description
1 polymer ?
#
loop_
_entity_poly.entity_id
_entity_poly.type
_entity_poly.pdbx_seq_one_letter_code
_entity_poly.pdbx_strand_id
1 'polypeptide(L)'
;MLFYVAANPHCTVDEIADALVLTHRTVWGLIGDLRRARMLHVHKDGRRHRYEVDLDAPFLHPCMDGYTLRAVLGQISTTAHAQAPALS
;
A
#
# COMPACT_ATOMS: atom_id res chain seq x y z
N MET A 1 -1.51 6.55 4.29
CA MET A 1 -0.59 5.95 3.29
C MET A 1 -1.01 4.54 2.87
N LEU A 2 -1.07 3.56 3.78
CA LEU A 2 -1.38 2.17 3.43
C LEU A 2 -2.72 1.99 2.68
N PHE A 3 -3.79 2.66 3.12
CA PHE A 3 -5.08 2.68 2.41
C PHE A 3 -4.98 3.21 0.97
N TYR A 4 -4.20 4.26 0.76
CA TYR A 4 -4.04 4.88 -0.55
C TYR A 4 -3.33 3.94 -1.53
N VAL A 5 -2.23 3.29 -1.10
CA VAL A 5 -1.52 2.33 -1.95
C VAL A 5 -2.29 1.02 -2.15
N ALA A 6 -3.14 0.62 -1.20
CA ALA A 6 -4.07 -0.50 -1.38
C ALA A 6 -5.10 -0.22 -2.48
N ALA A 7 -5.61 1.02 -2.53
CA ALA A 7 -6.54 1.45 -3.56
C ALA A 7 -5.86 1.74 -4.91
N ASN A 8 -4.58 2.10 -4.90
CA ASN A 8 -3.82 2.52 -6.10
C ASN A 8 -2.47 1.77 -6.17
N PRO A 9 -2.45 0.45 -6.44
CA PRO A 9 -1.23 -0.35 -6.37
C PRO A 9 -0.14 0.04 -7.39
N HIS A 10 -0.51 0.78 -8.44
CA HIS A 10 0.40 1.25 -9.49
C HIS A 10 0.79 2.73 -9.37
N CYS A 11 0.42 3.38 -8.25
CA CYS A 11 0.75 4.78 -8.05
C CYS A 11 2.26 5.02 -7.99
N THR A 12 2.65 6.25 -8.28
CA THR A 12 4.02 6.74 -8.15
C THR A 12 4.23 7.39 -6.78
N VAL A 13 5.49 7.59 -6.40
CA VAL A 13 5.81 8.33 -5.17
C VAL A 13 5.29 9.78 -5.24
N ASP A 14 5.32 10.37 -6.43
CA ASP A 14 4.81 11.72 -6.68
C ASP A 14 3.30 11.79 -6.44
N GLU A 15 2.52 10.83 -6.98
CA GLU A 15 1.07 10.74 -6.73
C GLU A 15 0.75 10.51 -5.25
N ILE A 16 1.54 9.71 -4.53
CA ILE A 16 1.38 9.52 -3.08
C ILE A 16 1.66 10.82 -2.32
N ALA A 17 2.75 11.51 -2.68
CA ALA A 17 3.18 12.75 -2.05
C ALA A 17 2.10 13.83 -2.21
N ASP A 18 1.57 13.99 -3.43
CA ASP A 18 0.54 14.97 -3.72
C ASP A 18 -0.80 14.61 -3.05
N ALA A 19 -1.25 13.35 -3.17
CA ALA A 19 -2.55 12.94 -2.63
C ALA A 19 -2.62 12.97 -1.10
N LEU A 20 -1.49 12.75 -0.42
CA LEU A 20 -1.41 12.74 1.05
C LEU A 20 -0.81 14.02 1.63
N VAL A 21 -0.43 14.98 0.78
CA VAL A 21 0.24 16.23 1.17
C VAL A 21 1.51 15.95 2.00
N LEU A 22 2.35 15.05 1.51
CA LEU A 22 3.59 14.60 2.15
C LEU A 22 4.80 14.93 1.29
N THR A 23 5.96 15.14 1.92
CA THR A 23 7.22 15.21 1.17
C THR A 23 7.63 13.83 0.67
N HIS A 24 8.39 13.76 -0.43
CA HIS A 24 8.94 12.48 -0.92
C HIS A 24 9.77 11.77 0.15
N ARG A 25 10.53 12.52 0.95
CA ARG A 25 11.31 11.97 2.08
C ARG A 25 10.39 11.27 3.09
N THR A 26 9.25 11.88 3.43
CA THR A 26 8.26 11.28 4.34
C THR A 26 7.64 10.04 3.72
N VAL A 27 7.28 10.08 2.43
CA VAL A 27 6.73 8.93 1.71
C VAL A 27 7.70 7.75 1.74
N TRP A 28 8.98 7.98 1.41
CA TRP A 28 10.01 6.93 1.46
C TRP A 28 10.23 6.38 2.88
N GLY A 29 10.19 7.24 3.90
CA GLY A 29 10.22 6.82 5.30
C GLY A 29 9.07 5.87 5.63
N LEU A 30 7.84 6.27 5.32
CA LEU A 30 6.64 5.46 5.56
C LEU A 30 6.65 4.14 4.78
N ILE A 31 7.09 4.13 3.52
CA ILE A 31 7.27 2.90 2.74
C ILE A 31 8.29 1.99 3.44
N GLY A 32 9.41 2.54 3.90
CA GLY A 32 10.42 1.79 4.66
C GLY A 32 9.85 1.19 5.95
N ASP A 33 9.08 1.97 6.69
CA ASP A 33 8.44 1.55 7.95
C ASP A 33 7.45 0.40 7.70
N LEU A 34 6.58 0.54 6.70
CA LEU A 34 5.59 -0.47 6.35
C LEU A 34 6.22 -1.76 5.82
N ARG A 35 7.32 -1.66 5.05
CA ARG A 35 8.10 -2.83 4.63
C ARG A 35 8.73 -3.56 5.81
N ARG A 36 9.30 -2.82 6.76
CA ARG A 36 9.89 -3.39 7.98
C ARG A 36 8.83 -4.07 8.86
N ALA A 37 7.63 -3.49 8.91
CA ALA A 37 6.47 -4.07 9.58
C ALA A 37 5.83 -5.24 8.80
N ARG A 38 6.39 -5.65 7.66
CA ARG A 38 5.84 -6.71 6.79
C ARG A 38 4.44 -6.43 6.25
N MET A 39 4.00 -5.18 6.25
CA MET A 39 2.67 -4.76 5.78
C MET A 39 2.60 -4.44 4.30
N LEU A 40 3.75 -4.17 3.68
CA LEU A 40 3.84 -3.68 2.31
C LEU A 40 4.99 -4.36 1.57
N HIS A 41 4.66 -4.96 0.43
CA HIS A 41 5.62 -5.40 -0.57
C HIS A 41 5.75 -4.35 -1.67
N VAL A 42 6.98 -4.11 -2.12
CA VAL A 42 7.28 -3.19 -3.21
C VAL A 42 8.00 -3.98 -4.28
N HIS A 43 7.32 -4.19 -5.40
CA HIS A 43 7.85 -4.85 -6.58
C HIS A 43 8.29 -3.80 -7.59
N LYS A 44 9.35 -4.09 -8.33
CA LYS A 44 9.78 -3.26 -9.44
C LYS A 44 9.24 -3.88 -10.73
N ASP A 45 8.37 -3.15 -11.40
CA ASP A 45 7.81 -3.52 -12.70
C ASP A 45 8.36 -2.56 -13.76
N GLY A 46 9.48 -2.97 -14.36
CA GLY A 46 10.27 -2.12 -15.26
C GLY A 46 10.77 -0.84 -14.57
N ARG A 47 10.23 0.32 -14.99
CA ARG A 47 10.55 1.64 -14.43
C ARG A 47 9.62 2.07 -13.28
N ARG A 48 8.55 1.32 -13.02
CA ARG A 48 7.53 1.67 -12.02
C ARG A 48 7.63 0.77 -10.80
N HIS A 49 7.16 1.29 -9.67
CA HIS A 49 6.90 0.49 -8.50
C HIS A 49 5.48 -0.03 -8.54
N ARG A 50 5.30 -1.27 -8.09
CA ARG A 50 3.99 -1.85 -7.77
C ARG A 50 3.97 -2.14 -6.27
N TYR A 51 2.95 -1.60 -5.62
CA TYR A 51 2.71 -1.75 -4.21
C TYR A 51 1.68 -2.86 -3.97
N GLU A 52 2.00 -3.78 -3.08
CA GLU A 52 1.10 -4.86 -2.68
C GLU A 52 1.03 -4.91 -1.16
N VAL A 53 -0.18 -4.79 -0.62
CA VAL A 53 -0.42 -4.87 0.82
C VAL A 53 -0.47 -6.34 1.22
N ASP A 54 0.33 -6.70 2.23
CA ASP A 54 0.21 -8.02 2.87
C ASP A 54 -1.04 -8.02 3.75
N LEU A 55 -2.14 -8.57 3.25
CA LEU A 55 -3.42 -8.61 3.98
C LEU A 55 -3.36 -9.51 5.21
N ASP A 56 -2.38 -10.42 5.30
CA ASP A 56 -2.25 -11.32 6.44
C ASP A 56 -1.32 -10.74 7.53
N ALA A 57 -0.67 -9.60 7.26
CA ALA A 57 0.10 -8.89 8.27
C ALA A 57 -0.78 -8.35 9.41
N PRO A 58 -0.30 -8.36 10.67
CA PRO A 58 -1.01 -7.80 11.80
C PRO A 58 -1.33 -6.32 11.60
N PHE A 59 -2.53 -5.88 11.98
CA PHE A 59 -2.86 -4.47 11.95
C PHE A 59 -2.37 -3.79 13.23
N LEU A 60 -1.27 -3.04 13.14
CA LEU A 60 -0.59 -2.38 14.27
C LEU A 60 -1.33 -1.13 14.80
N HIS A 61 -2.66 -1.17 14.86
CA HIS A 61 -3.47 -0.12 15.42
C HIS A 61 -3.93 -0.52 16.84
N PRO A 62 -3.70 0.31 17.88
CA PRO A 62 -4.00 -0.05 19.27
C PRO A 62 -5.44 -0.55 19.51
N CYS A 63 -6.41 0.03 18.82
CA CYS A 63 -7.83 -0.38 18.95
C CYS A 63 -8.22 -1.64 18.16
N MET A 64 -7.32 -2.22 17.35
CA MET A 64 -7.58 -3.38 16.49
C MET A 64 -6.51 -4.45 16.67
N ASP A 65 -5.99 -4.58 17.89
CA ASP A 65 -5.06 -5.65 18.23
C ASP A 65 -5.68 -7.03 17.96
N GLY A 66 -4.86 -7.95 17.47
CA GLY A 66 -5.29 -9.30 17.04
C GLY A 66 -5.97 -9.39 15.68
N TYR A 67 -6.24 -8.27 14.99
CA TYR A 67 -6.73 -8.30 13.60
C TYR A 67 -5.59 -8.22 12.58
N THR A 68 -5.82 -8.74 11.38
CA THR A 68 -4.94 -8.53 10.23
C THR A 68 -5.43 -7.38 9.36
N LEU A 69 -4.56 -6.88 8.48
CA LEU A 69 -4.91 -5.84 7.51
C LEU A 69 -6.09 -6.23 6.60
N ARG A 70 -6.34 -7.52 6.39
CA ARG A 70 -7.50 -8.05 5.66
C ARG A 70 -8.82 -7.48 6.15
N ALA A 71 -8.98 -7.29 7.47
CA ALA A 71 -10.21 -6.81 8.08
C ALA A 71 -10.62 -5.41 7.58
N VAL A 72 -9.66 -4.59 7.16
CA VAL A 72 -9.89 -3.19 6.75
C VAL A 72 -9.56 -2.93 5.28
N LEU A 73 -8.57 -3.63 4.72
CA LEU A 73 -8.06 -3.38 3.37
C LEU A 73 -8.43 -4.47 2.36
N GLY A 74 -9.05 -5.57 2.78
CA GLY A 74 -9.36 -6.70 1.90
C GLY A 74 -10.21 -6.30 0.70
N GLN A 75 -11.33 -5.62 0.93
CA GLN A 75 -12.23 -5.20 -0.14
C GLN A 75 -11.62 -4.13 -1.04
N ILE A 76 -10.87 -3.18 -0.45
CA ILE A 76 -10.15 -2.13 -1.19
C ILE A 76 -9.14 -2.78 -2.14
N SER A 77 -8.35 -3.73 -1.64
CA SER A 77 -7.32 -4.42 -2.41
C SER A 77 -7.93 -5.27 -3.53
N THR A 78 -9.01 -6.01 -3.26
CA THR A 78 -9.72 -6.80 -4.28
C THR A 78 -10.27 -5.91 -5.39
N THR A 79 -10.87 -4.78 -5.04
CA THR A 79 -11.45 -3.83 -6.01
C THR A 79 -10.35 -3.22 -6.88
N ALA A 80 -9.24 -2.80 -6.27
CA ALA A 80 -8.11 -2.23 -7.00
C ALA A 80 -7.47 -3.22 -7.98
N HIS A 81 -7.35 -4.49 -7.60
CA HIS A 81 -6.85 -5.55 -8.49
C HIS A 81 -7.80 -5.84 -9.65
N ALA A 82 -9.12 -5.77 -9.43
CA ALA A 82 -10.11 -5.95 -10.50
C ALA A 82 -10.12 -4.79 -11.50
N GLN A 83 -9.68 -3.60 -11.10
CA GLN A 83 -9.60 -2.41 -11.94
C GLN A 83 -8.26 -2.28 -12.69
N ALA A 84 -7.24 -3.07 -12.32
CA ALA A 84 -5.98 -3.09 -13.04
C ALA A 84 -6.25 -3.54 -14.49
N PRO A 85 -5.84 -2.75 -15.51
CA PRO A 85 -6.07 -3.13 -16.89
C PRO A 85 -5.41 -4.49 -17.14
N ALA A 86 -6.15 -5.40 -17.78
CA ALA A 86 -5.60 -6.66 -18.26
C ALA A 86 -4.42 -6.31 -19.18
N LEU A 87 -3.20 -6.58 -18.69
CA LEU A 87 -1.98 -6.41 -19.46
C LEU A 87 -2.15 -7.21 -20.75
N SER A 88 -2.39 -6.48 -21.85
CA SER A 88 -2.54 -6.99 -23.20
C SER A 88 -1.18 -7.14 -23.86
#